data_AF-A0A954EGY7-F1
#
_entry.id   AF-A0A954EGY7-F1
#
_cell.length_a   1.000
_cell.length_b   1.000
_cell.length_c   1.000
_cell.angle_alpha   90.00
_cell.angle_beta   90.00
_cell.angle_gamma   90.00
#
_symmetry.space_group_name_H-M   'P 1'
#
loop_
_entity.id
_entity.type
_entity.pdbx_description
1 polymer ?
#
loop_
_entity_poly.entity_id
_entity_poly.type
_entity_poly.pdbx_seq_one_letter_code
_entity_poly.pdbx_strand_id
1 'polypeptide(L)'
;KNVFEGTSVASKTGSAHDRLGASYLTAAAVEHAIRFIRTAGESPFYVNLWIHETHHLVSATEEDKQVYPETAEPQRTYYAAVSRADRLIGQVLQVLKERGVEQNTIVIFSSDNGPEDTHPNPGEKFYFSVGSTGGLRGRKRSLYLGGVNTPFLVRWPGVVPAGRIDRTSVISGVDMLPTLLAAAGIPMPEDYQPDGVNLLATFRGEQFEREQPLFWEWRGTHAKDANWPELGMREKNWGLLLTQDQKRIELYDLLADRDQQVNLAEENPQKVAEMVKAIMAWKTTLPESAVPQVAVERNPPVKPSPDRAKAFLRWDTNQDEQLSLEEYRNGLSKKTNAESRFRNFDRNGDGKLTREEFVGPQTP
;
A
#
# COMPACT_ATOMS: atom_id res chain seq x y z
N LYS A 1 12.53 -13.04 10.55
CA LYS A 1 13.54 -12.60 11.54
C LYS A 1 13.99 -11.20 11.15
N ASN A 2 13.48 -10.09 11.67
CA ASN A 2 12.29 -9.77 12.44
C ASN A 2 11.66 -8.59 11.68
N VAL A 3 10.34 -8.57 11.43
CA VAL A 3 9.68 -7.39 10.81
C VAL A 3 9.83 -6.14 11.70
N PHE A 4 10.31 -6.34 12.93
CA PHE A 4 10.16 -5.52 14.12
C PHE A 4 11.49 -5.41 14.87
N GLU A 5 12.63 -5.33 14.17
CA GLU A 5 13.92 -5.19 14.83
C GLU A 5 14.04 -3.82 15.52
N GLY A 6 14.25 -3.84 16.84
CA GLY A 6 14.31 -2.64 17.67
C GLY A 6 12.95 -2.02 18.02
N THR A 7 11.84 -2.75 17.86
CA THR A 7 10.53 -2.37 18.40
C THR A 7 10.35 -2.95 19.79
N SER A 8 9.78 -2.17 20.71
CA SER A 8 9.48 -2.55 22.08
C SER A 8 8.14 -3.29 22.24
N VAL A 9 7.47 -3.63 21.11
CA VAL A 9 6.16 -4.31 21.09
C VAL A 9 6.29 -5.79 21.49
N ALA A 10 6.48 -6.02 22.79
CA ALA A 10 6.48 -7.30 23.51
C ALA A 10 7.63 -8.28 23.20
N SER A 11 7.98 -9.08 24.21
CA SER A 11 9.10 -10.03 24.27
C SER A 11 9.00 -11.26 23.36
N LYS A 12 8.21 -11.21 22.28
CA LYS A 12 7.93 -12.38 21.42
C LYS A 12 8.21 -12.09 19.94
N THR A 13 8.95 -13.00 19.30
CA THR A 13 9.20 -13.02 17.87
C THR A 13 7.93 -13.43 17.10
N GLY A 14 7.14 -12.46 16.65
CA GLY A 14 5.98 -12.70 15.78
C GLY A 14 6.35 -12.81 14.30
N SER A 15 5.57 -13.58 13.53
CA SER A 15 5.55 -13.49 12.06
C SER A 15 4.26 -12.82 11.60
N ALA A 16 4.23 -12.23 10.39
CA ALA A 16 3.01 -11.62 9.83
C ALA A 16 1.85 -12.62 9.62
N HIS A 17 2.13 -13.92 9.72
CA HIS A 17 1.16 -15.01 9.62
C HIS A 17 0.71 -15.57 10.97
N ASP A 18 1.28 -15.09 12.09
CA ASP A 18 0.81 -15.42 13.44
C ASP A 18 -0.28 -14.42 13.85
N ARG A 19 -1.36 -14.92 14.46
CA ARG A 19 -2.49 -14.13 14.98
C ARG A 19 -2.03 -13.02 15.93
N LEU A 20 -1.01 -13.32 16.74
CA LEU A 20 -0.45 -12.33 17.66
C LEU A 20 0.43 -11.32 16.91
N GLY A 21 1.22 -11.77 15.94
CA GLY A 21 2.09 -10.93 15.12
C GLY A 21 1.32 -9.95 14.21
N ALA A 22 0.18 -10.37 13.65
CA ALA A 22 -0.69 -9.50 12.84
C ALA A 22 -1.20 -8.29 13.65
N SER A 23 -1.59 -8.50 14.92
CA SER A 23 -2.00 -7.42 15.82
C SER A 23 -0.90 -6.41 16.14
N TYR A 24 0.36 -6.71 15.80
CA TYR A 24 1.50 -5.84 16.09
C TYR A 24 2.09 -5.17 14.84
N LEU A 25 1.61 -5.50 13.63
CA LEU A 25 2.14 -4.93 12.39
C LEU A 25 2.05 -3.40 12.38
N THR A 26 0.86 -2.86 12.66
CA THR A 26 0.67 -1.40 12.73
C THR A 26 1.32 -0.78 13.95
N ALA A 27 1.30 -1.45 15.10
CA ALA A 27 1.96 -0.94 16.30
C ALA A 27 3.46 -0.73 16.05
N ALA A 28 4.11 -1.71 15.42
CA ALA A 28 5.50 -1.59 15.04
C ALA A 28 5.74 -0.53 13.95
N ALA A 29 4.93 -0.51 12.88
CA ALA A 29 5.08 0.51 11.84
C ALA A 29 4.97 1.93 12.42
N VAL A 30 4.03 2.13 13.33
CA VAL A 30 3.84 3.38 14.09
C VAL A 30 5.02 3.67 15.01
N GLU A 31 5.53 2.69 15.75
CA GLU A 31 6.72 2.88 16.59
C GLU A 31 7.95 3.30 15.76
N HIS A 32 8.16 2.67 14.61
CA HIS A 32 9.22 3.04 13.67
C HIS A 32 9.05 4.47 13.14
N ALA A 33 7.82 4.86 12.75
CA ALA A 33 7.52 6.21 12.31
C ALA A 33 7.76 7.23 13.42
N ILE A 34 7.32 6.94 14.65
CA ILE A 34 7.54 7.79 15.82
C ILE A 34 9.03 7.96 16.10
N ARG A 35 9.80 6.87 16.10
CA ARG A 35 11.26 6.94 16.29
C ARG A 35 11.90 7.83 15.23
N PHE A 36 11.56 7.61 13.96
CA PHE A 36 12.05 8.44 12.86
C PHE A 36 11.70 9.91 13.05
N ILE A 37 10.45 10.25 13.38
CA ILE A 37 10.02 11.64 13.60
C ILE A 37 10.77 12.27 14.78
N ARG A 38 10.95 11.54 15.88
CA ARG A 38 11.69 12.04 17.06
C ARG A 38 13.15 12.34 16.75
N THR A 39 13.78 11.49 15.92
CA THR A 39 15.21 11.63 15.57
C THR A 39 15.45 12.40 14.28
N ALA A 40 14.40 12.78 13.55
CA ALA A 40 14.53 13.70 12.43
C ALA A 40 15.25 14.95 12.92
N GLY A 41 16.10 15.57 12.10
CA GLY A 41 16.75 16.83 12.44
C GLY A 41 15.84 18.03 12.16
N GLU A 42 16.42 19.15 11.77
CA GLU A 42 15.67 20.33 11.31
C GLU A 42 15.23 20.21 9.84
N SER A 43 15.76 19.24 9.10
CA SER A 43 15.37 19.01 7.70
C SER A 43 13.90 18.58 7.59
N PRO A 44 13.18 19.04 6.55
CA PRO A 44 11.85 18.51 6.25
C PRO A 44 11.92 17.00 6.01
N PHE A 45 10.85 16.30 6.39
CA PHE A 45 10.78 14.85 6.27
C PHE A 45 9.49 14.42 5.57
N TYR A 46 9.53 13.22 5.00
CA TYR A 46 8.39 12.53 4.43
C TYR A 46 8.24 11.17 5.11
N VAL A 47 7.02 10.84 5.55
CA VAL A 47 6.68 9.53 6.11
C VAL A 47 5.51 8.96 5.32
N ASN A 48 5.74 7.82 4.68
CA ASN A 48 4.66 6.98 4.15
C ASN A 48 4.38 5.86 5.16
N LEU A 49 3.34 6.02 5.97
CA LEU A 49 2.98 5.07 7.01
C LEU A 49 1.88 4.13 6.53
N TRP A 50 2.27 2.94 6.09
CA TRP A 50 1.32 1.88 5.75
C TRP A 50 0.91 1.10 6.99
N ILE A 51 -0.33 1.30 7.40
CA ILE A 51 -0.96 0.50 8.46
C ILE A 51 -1.51 -0.79 7.86
N HIS A 52 -1.45 -1.88 8.62
CA HIS A 52 -1.97 -3.18 8.19
C HIS A 52 -3.49 -3.27 8.35
N GLU A 53 -4.07 -2.70 9.40
CA GLU A 53 -5.52 -2.82 9.60
C GLU A 53 -6.30 -2.09 8.50
N THR A 54 -7.41 -2.64 8.02
CA THR A 54 -8.07 -3.88 8.46
C THR A 54 -7.84 -5.06 7.51
N HIS A 55 -6.66 -5.17 6.88
CA HIS A 55 -6.38 -6.31 6.01
C HIS A 55 -6.39 -7.63 6.81
N HIS A 56 -6.72 -8.74 6.16
CA HIS A 56 -6.58 -10.04 6.80
C HIS A 56 -5.09 -10.34 7.11
N LEU A 57 -4.76 -11.03 8.19
CA LEU A 57 -5.65 -11.54 9.24
C LEU A 57 -6.13 -10.41 10.16
N VAL A 58 -7.44 -10.27 10.36
CA VAL A 58 -7.99 -9.25 11.27
C VAL A 58 -7.85 -9.76 12.70
N SER A 59 -7.15 -8.99 13.53
CA SER A 59 -6.90 -9.37 14.92
C SER A 59 -6.89 -8.18 15.87
N ALA A 60 -7.35 -8.45 17.10
CA ALA A 60 -7.40 -7.51 18.20
C ALA A 60 -7.14 -8.27 19.51
N THR A 61 -6.52 -7.60 20.48
CA THR A 61 -6.33 -8.15 21.83
C THR A 61 -7.66 -8.16 22.59
N GLU A 62 -7.77 -8.94 23.67
CA GLU A 62 -8.97 -8.91 24.51
C GLU A 62 -9.17 -7.54 25.19
N GLU A 63 -8.07 -6.82 25.48
CA GLU A 63 -8.13 -5.43 25.95
C GLU A 63 -8.74 -4.50 24.90
N ASP A 64 -8.30 -4.57 23.64
CA ASP A 64 -8.89 -3.76 22.54
C ASP A 64 -10.40 -4.01 22.40
N LYS A 65 -10.83 -5.26 22.63
CA LYS A 65 -12.22 -5.69 22.51
C LYS A 65 -13.10 -5.23 23.67
N GLN A 66 -12.55 -4.78 24.80
CA GLN A 66 -13.34 -4.30 25.95
C GLN A 66 -14.15 -3.05 25.61
N VAL A 67 -13.75 -2.28 24.59
CA VAL A 67 -14.46 -1.09 24.09
C VAL A 67 -15.81 -1.46 23.45
N TYR A 68 -15.99 -2.72 23.04
CA TYR A 68 -17.17 -3.20 22.30
C TYR A 68 -17.83 -4.42 22.99
N PRO A 69 -18.28 -4.31 24.26
CA PRO A 69 -18.73 -5.46 25.04
C PRO A 69 -19.97 -6.15 24.45
N GLU A 70 -20.88 -5.36 23.87
CA GLU A 70 -22.17 -5.82 23.32
C GLU A 70 -22.09 -6.22 21.83
N THR A 71 -20.92 -6.06 21.19
CA THR A 71 -20.76 -6.42 19.77
C THR A 71 -20.45 -7.91 19.63
N ALA A 72 -21.17 -8.61 18.77
CA ALA A 72 -20.91 -10.03 18.49
C ALA A 72 -19.65 -10.24 17.62
N GLU A 73 -19.02 -11.40 17.74
CA GLU A 73 -17.96 -11.80 16.79
C GLU A 73 -18.58 -12.17 15.42
N PRO A 74 -17.87 -11.95 14.30
CA PRO A 74 -16.51 -11.43 14.21
C PRO A 74 -16.43 -9.88 14.19
N GLN A 75 -17.57 -9.17 14.26
CA GLN A 75 -17.65 -7.72 14.17
C GLN A 75 -16.89 -7.02 15.31
N ARG A 76 -16.94 -7.58 16.51
CA ARG A 76 -16.22 -7.07 17.69
C ARG A 76 -14.72 -6.97 17.44
N THR A 77 -14.12 -8.04 16.92
CA THR A 77 -12.69 -8.05 16.58
C THR A 77 -12.37 -7.01 15.50
N TYR A 78 -13.22 -6.87 14.48
CA TYR A 78 -13.03 -5.88 13.42
C TYR A 78 -13.06 -4.44 13.95
N TYR A 79 -14.09 -4.07 14.73
CA TYR A 79 -14.18 -2.74 15.35
C TYR A 79 -13.02 -2.46 16.31
N ALA A 80 -12.62 -3.45 17.10
CA ALA A 80 -11.48 -3.33 17.99
C ALA A 80 -10.16 -3.08 17.22
N ALA A 81 -9.95 -3.74 16.08
CA ALA A 81 -8.79 -3.53 15.22
C ALA A 81 -8.76 -2.13 14.61
N VAL A 82 -9.89 -1.64 14.08
CA VAL A 82 -10.03 -0.26 13.57
C VAL A 82 -9.68 0.76 14.65
N SER A 83 -10.27 0.62 15.83
CA SER A 83 -10.05 1.56 16.93
C SER A 83 -8.64 1.51 17.50
N ARG A 84 -7.99 0.35 17.46
CA ARG A 84 -6.56 0.25 17.80
C ARG A 84 -5.71 1.02 16.79
N ALA A 85 -5.96 0.86 15.49
CA ALA A 85 -5.25 1.61 14.45
C ALA A 85 -5.43 3.12 14.60
N ASP A 86 -6.66 3.59 14.87
CA ASP A 86 -6.97 4.99 15.17
C ASP A 86 -6.16 5.53 16.35
N ARG A 87 -6.14 4.82 17.49
CA ARG A 87 -5.32 5.20 18.66
C ARG A 87 -3.83 5.29 18.32
N LEU A 88 -3.32 4.36 17.52
CA LEU A 88 -1.91 4.34 17.12
C LEU A 88 -1.57 5.52 16.17
N ILE A 89 -2.46 5.87 15.24
CA ILE A 89 -2.33 7.10 14.45
C ILE A 89 -2.32 8.33 15.36
N GLY A 90 -3.17 8.34 16.39
CA GLY A 90 -3.18 9.39 17.42
C GLY A 90 -1.83 9.59 18.10
N GLN A 91 -1.06 8.51 18.33
CA GLN A 91 0.29 8.61 18.87
C GLN A 91 1.25 9.31 17.90
N VAL A 92 1.15 9.07 16.60
CA VAL A 92 1.97 9.78 15.60
C VAL A 92 1.64 11.28 15.62
N LEU A 93 0.35 11.64 15.65
CA LEU A 93 -0.08 13.04 15.72
C LEU A 93 0.42 13.73 16.99
N GLN A 94 0.37 13.03 18.13
CA GLN A 94 0.87 13.53 19.39
C GLN A 94 2.38 13.80 19.35
N VAL A 95 3.17 12.95 18.69
CA VAL A 95 4.62 13.16 18.52
C VAL A 95 4.92 14.37 17.65
N LEU A 96 4.15 14.63 16.59
CA LEU A 96 4.28 15.85 15.78
C LEU A 96 4.05 17.11 16.63
N LYS A 97 3.07 17.06 17.54
CA LYS A 97 2.77 18.14 18.48
C LYS A 97 3.87 18.33 19.52
N GLU A 98 4.35 17.25 20.15
CA GLU A 98 5.45 17.28 21.12
C GLU A 98 6.73 17.87 20.52
N ARG A 99 7.01 17.56 19.25
CA ARG A 99 8.17 18.07 18.53
C ARG A 99 7.98 19.52 18.03
N GLY A 100 6.79 20.09 18.19
CA GLY A 100 6.48 21.45 17.74
C GLY A 100 6.44 21.63 16.21
N VAL A 101 6.42 20.55 15.42
CA VAL A 101 6.41 20.60 13.94
C VAL A 101 5.00 20.49 13.35
N GLU A 102 3.99 20.32 14.19
CA GLU A 102 2.60 20.12 13.80
C GLU A 102 2.06 21.19 12.84
N GLN A 103 2.43 22.46 13.03
CA GLN A 103 1.97 23.57 12.18
C GLN A 103 2.58 23.53 10.78
N ASN A 104 3.75 22.90 10.63
CA ASN A 104 4.47 22.75 9.37
C ASN A 104 4.41 21.32 8.82
N THR A 105 3.39 20.55 9.21
CA THR A 105 3.21 19.17 8.75
C THR A 105 1.87 19.00 8.08
N ILE A 106 1.88 18.49 6.85
CA ILE A 106 0.70 17.98 6.17
C ILE A 106 0.49 16.53 6.59
N VAL A 107 -0.68 16.21 7.11
CA VAL A 107 -1.10 14.84 7.37
C VAL A 107 -2.25 14.50 6.43
N ILE A 108 -2.06 13.46 5.62
CA ILE A 108 -3.10 12.89 4.76
C ILE A 108 -3.40 11.48 5.26
N PHE A 109 -4.68 11.19 5.49
CA PHE A 109 -5.15 9.85 5.81
C PHE A 109 -6.08 9.36 4.71
N SER A 110 -5.83 8.15 4.22
CA SER A 110 -6.65 7.50 3.19
C SER A 110 -6.63 5.98 3.36
N SER A 111 -7.51 5.29 2.64
CA SER A 111 -7.41 3.86 2.37
C SER A 111 -7.06 3.61 0.90
N ASP A 112 -6.44 2.47 0.62
CA ASP A 112 -5.97 2.05 -0.71
C ASP A 112 -7.10 1.55 -1.62
N ASN A 113 -8.16 0.99 -1.04
CA ASN A 113 -9.35 0.48 -1.72
C ASN A 113 -10.54 0.40 -0.77
N GLY A 114 -11.73 0.20 -1.32
CA GLY A 114 -12.92 -0.15 -0.55
C GLY A 114 -12.75 -1.40 0.32
N PRO A 115 -13.62 -1.60 1.32
CA PRO A 115 -13.49 -2.68 2.28
C PRO A 115 -13.68 -4.05 1.62
N GLU A 116 -13.16 -5.08 2.28
CA GLU A 116 -13.58 -6.45 2.00
C GLU A 116 -14.66 -6.86 2.99
N ASP A 117 -15.56 -7.75 2.56
CA ASP A 117 -16.39 -8.50 3.48
C ASP A 117 -16.40 -9.96 3.04
N THR A 118 -15.69 -10.76 3.84
CA THR A 118 -15.33 -12.16 3.63
C THR A 118 -15.57 -12.87 4.94
N HIS A 119 -16.41 -13.90 4.90
CA HIS A 119 -16.62 -14.77 6.03
C HIS A 119 -15.50 -15.82 6.13
N PRO A 120 -15.18 -16.26 7.35
CA PRO A 120 -14.28 -17.37 7.54
C PRO A 120 -14.86 -18.62 6.85
N ASN A 121 -14.10 -19.28 5.98
CA ASN A 121 -14.48 -20.63 5.53
C ASN A 121 -14.59 -21.56 6.76
N PRO A 122 -15.38 -22.65 6.70
CA PRO A 122 -15.41 -23.64 7.78
C PRO A 122 -13.99 -24.08 8.15
N GLY A 123 -13.52 -23.70 9.34
CA GLY A 123 -12.16 -23.96 9.84
C GLY A 123 -11.22 -22.75 9.90
N GLU A 124 -11.49 -21.66 9.18
CA GLU A 124 -10.60 -20.49 9.07
C GLU A 124 -11.00 -19.36 10.02
N LYS A 125 -10.81 -19.53 11.33
CA LYS A 125 -11.33 -18.59 12.34
C LYS A 125 -10.79 -17.14 12.27
N PHE A 126 -9.72 -16.87 11.51
CA PHE A 126 -9.00 -15.57 11.51
C PHE A 126 -8.89 -14.90 10.13
N TYR A 127 -9.33 -15.59 9.08
CA TYR A 127 -9.33 -15.05 7.72
C TYR A 127 -10.72 -14.52 7.41
N PHE A 128 -11.02 -13.33 7.93
CA PHE A 128 -12.31 -12.68 7.70
C PHE A 128 -12.13 -11.17 7.57
N SER A 129 -13.15 -10.52 7.03
CA SER A 129 -13.33 -9.08 7.03
C SER A 129 -14.83 -8.81 7.05
N VAL A 130 -15.26 -7.77 7.74
CA VAL A 130 -16.68 -7.36 7.84
C VAL A 130 -16.78 -5.84 7.68
N GLY A 131 -16.04 -5.33 6.70
CA GLY A 131 -15.98 -3.90 6.41
C GLY A 131 -17.24 -3.42 5.72
N SER A 132 -17.66 -2.18 6.02
CA SER A 132 -18.85 -1.56 5.46
C SER A 132 -18.48 -0.51 4.43
N THR A 133 -19.20 -0.49 3.31
CA THR A 133 -19.06 0.51 2.24
C THR A 133 -19.90 1.77 2.52
N GLY A 134 -20.64 1.80 3.65
CA GLY A 134 -21.55 2.90 3.96
C GLY A 134 -22.75 3.01 3.02
N GLY A 135 -23.16 1.91 2.39
CA GLY A 135 -24.28 1.86 1.44
C GLY A 135 -23.87 1.97 -0.03
N LEU A 136 -22.58 2.17 -0.33
CA LEU A 136 -22.08 2.21 -1.70
C LEU A 136 -22.04 0.82 -2.33
N ARG A 137 -22.40 0.73 -3.61
CA ARG A 137 -22.38 -0.51 -4.39
C ARG A 137 -20.97 -0.97 -4.71
N GLY A 138 -20.76 -2.29 -4.75
CA GLY A 138 -19.43 -2.87 -4.90
C GLY A 138 -18.60 -2.80 -3.63
N ARG A 139 -17.40 -3.38 -3.66
CA ARG A 139 -16.44 -3.45 -2.54
C ARG A 139 -15.04 -3.71 -3.09
N LYS A 140 -14.06 -4.10 -2.27
CA LYS A 140 -12.72 -4.50 -2.75
C LYS A 140 -12.81 -5.37 -4.01
N ARG A 141 -12.04 -5.03 -5.06
CA ARG A 141 -12.04 -5.62 -6.42
C ARG A 141 -13.20 -5.18 -7.34
N SER A 142 -13.86 -4.08 -7.02
CA SER A 142 -14.95 -3.49 -7.80
C SER A 142 -14.57 -2.08 -8.25
N LEU A 143 -14.98 -1.68 -9.45
CA LEU A 143 -14.86 -0.29 -9.92
C LEU A 143 -16.09 0.58 -9.56
N TYR A 144 -17.13 0.02 -8.93
CA TYR A 144 -18.18 0.83 -8.32
C TYR A 144 -17.63 1.61 -7.11
N LEU A 145 -18.33 2.66 -6.67
CA LEU A 145 -17.88 3.55 -5.59
C LEU A 145 -17.58 2.80 -4.29
N GLY A 146 -18.26 1.71 -3.96
CA GLY A 146 -17.93 0.92 -2.78
C GLY A 146 -16.55 0.24 -2.84
N GLY A 147 -15.96 0.10 -4.03
CA GLY A 147 -14.61 -0.43 -4.24
C GLY A 147 -13.52 0.63 -4.41
N VAL A 148 -13.84 1.82 -4.93
CA VAL A 148 -12.86 2.88 -5.25
C VAL A 148 -12.98 4.16 -4.41
N ASN A 149 -14.13 4.41 -3.78
CA ASN A 149 -14.36 5.60 -2.96
C ASN A 149 -13.98 5.30 -1.51
N THR A 150 -12.84 5.82 -1.08
CA THR A 150 -12.26 5.60 0.24
C THR A 150 -12.35 6.84 1.12
N PRO A 151 -12.22 6.70 2.46
CA PRO A 151 -12.04 7.85 3.34
C PRO A 151 -10.82 8.66 2.90
N PHE A 152 -10.92 9.98 2.91
CA PHE A 152 -9.80 10.88 2.61
C PHE A 152 -9.88 12.09 3.54
N LEU A 153 -8.86 12.26 4.38
CA LEU A 153 -8.76 13.36 5.34
C LEU A 153 -7.43 14.08 5.13
N VAL A 154 -7.46 15.40 5.20
CA VAL A 154 -6.25 16.22 5.11
C VAL A 154 -6.23 17.18 6.29
N ARG A 155 -5.05 17.30 6.90
CA ARG A 155 -4.80 18.20 8.01
C ARG A 155 -3.49 18.95 7.76
N TRP A 156 -3.58 20.26 7.67
CA TRP A 156 -2.42 21.16 7.63
C TRP A 156 -2.81 22.45 8.35
N PRO A 157 -2.45 22.60 9.63
CA PRO A 157 -2.83 23.77 10.41
C PRO A 157 -2.41 25.07 9.74
N GLY A 158 -3.31 26.06 9.71
CA GLY A 158 -3.09 27.35 9.05
C GLY A 158 -3.29 27.36 7.54
N VAL A 159 -3.38 26.19 6.89
CA VAL A 159 -3.60 26.07 5.43
C VAL A 159 -4.94 25.40 5.11
N VAL A 160 -5.24 24.26 5.75
CA VAL A 160 -6.49 23.53 5.53
C VAL A 160 -7.55 24.00 6.52
N PRO A 161 -8.74 24.46 6.05
CA PRO A 161 -9.82 24.88 6.93
C PRO A 161 -10.30 23.75 7.85
N ALA A 162 -10.20 23.96 9.16
CA ALA A 162 -10.57 22.96 10.16
C ALA A 162 -12.07 22.63 10.10
N GLY A 163 -12.40 21.33 10.19
CA GLY A 163 -13.79 20.85 10.23
C GLY A 163 -14.57 20.96 8.91
N ARG A 164 -13.92 21.40 7.81
CA ARG A 164 -14.56 21.48 6.49
C ARG A 164 -14.84 20.07 5.94
N ILE A 165 -16.07 19.88 5.45
CA ILE A 165 -16.47 18.69 4.69
C ILE A 165 -16.63 19.11 3.23
N ASP A 166 -15.76 18.58 2.36
CA ASP A 166 -15.89 18.74 0.91
C ASP A 166 -16.70 17.58 0.32
N ARG A 167 -17.76 17.89 -0.42
CA ARG A 167 -18.63 16.89 -1.07
C ARG A 167 -18.57 16.96 -2.59
N THR A 168 -17.86 17.93 -3.15
CA THR A 168 -17.91 18.26 -4.58
C THR A 168 -16.59 18.02 -5.28
N SER A 169 -15.47 18.22 -4.57
CA SER A 169 -14.14 18.02 -5.15
C SER A 169 -13.89 16.55 -5.49
N VAL A 170 -13.37 16.30 -6.69
CA VAL A 170 -13.01 14.96 -7.17
C VAL A 170 -11.51 14.78 -7.00
N ILE A 171 -11.12 13.79 -6.20
CA ILE A 171 -9.74 13.48 -5.83
C ILE A 171 -9.46 12.00 -6.13
N SER A 172 -8.23 11.71 -6.55
CA SER A 172 -7.72 10.35 -6.74
C SER A 172 -6.31 10.20 -6.19
N GLY A 173 -5.87 8.97 -5.93
CA GLY A 173 -4.52 8.69 -5.44
C GLY A 173 -3.41 9.20 -6.35
N VAL A 174 -3.66 9.27 -7.67
CA VAL A 174 -2.71 9.83 -8.65
C VAL A 174 -2.40 11.32 -8.41
N ASP A 175 -3.27 12.04 -7.69
CA ASP A 175 -3.09 13.46 -7.38
C ASP A 175 -2.06 13.71 -6.28
N MET A 176 -1.69 12.67 -5.51
CA MET A 176 -0.81 12.84 -4.36
C MET A 176 0.58 13.30 -4.78
N LEU A 177 1.13 12.74 -5.85
CA LEU A 177 2.46 13.11 -6.34
C LEU A 177 2.56 14.61 -6.73
N PRO A 178 1.76 15.14 -7.67
CA PRO A 178 1.84 16.57 -8.02
C PRO A 178 1.47 17.48 -6.86
N THR A 179 0.54 17.08 -5.99
CA THR A 179 0.14 17.89 -4.82
C THR A 179 1.27 17.98 -3.79
N LEU A 180 1.93 16.87 -3.45
CA LEU A 180 3.00 16.84 -2.45
C LEU A 180 4.27 17.56 -2.95
N LEU A 181 4.61 17.43 -4.23
CA LEU A 181 5.71 18.19 -4.82
C LEU A 181 5.44 19.69 -4.80
N ALA A 182 4.23 20.11 -5.20
CA ALA A 182 3.83 21.51 -5.12
C ALA A 182 3.87 22.04 -3.67
N ALA A 183 3.41 21.24 -2.70
CA ALA A 183 3.45 21.60 -1.29
C ALA A 183 4.89 21.75 -0.75
N ALA A 184 5.82 20.93 -1.25
CA ALA A 184 7.24 20.99 -0.91
C ALA A 184 8.03 22.05 -1.71
N GLY A 185 7.40 22.74 -2.66
CA GLY A 185 8.08 23.69 -3.56
C GLY A 185 9.04 23.01 -4.54
N ILE A 186 8.82 21.73 -4.84
CA ILE A 186 9.64 20.92 -5.75
C ILE A 186 8.94 20.89 -7.12
N PRO A 187 9.63 21.20 -8.23
CA PRO A 187 9.05 21.07 -9.57
C PRO A 187 8.83 19.60 -9.94
N MET A 188 7.84 19.33 -10.79
CA MET A 188 7.71 18.01 -11.42
C MET A 188 8.96 17.73 -12.27
N PRO A 189 9.53 16.51 -12.27
CA PRO A 189 10.57 16.12 -13.22
C PRO A 189 10.12 16.37 -14.65
N GLU A 190 11.01 16.93 -15.47
CA GLU A 190 10.72 17.34 -16.85
C GLU A 190 10.34 16.15 -17.76
N ASP A 191 10.82 14.95 -17.42
CA ASP A 191 10.59 13.70 -18.15
C ASP A 191 9.37 12.90 -17.63
N TYR A 192 8.62 13.46 -16.69
CA TYR A 192 7.45 12.79 -16.10
C TYR A 192 6.16 13.59 -16.27
N GLN A 193 5.21 12.98 -16.97
CA GLN A 193 3.84 13.50 -17.07
C GLN A 193 2.95 12.82 -16.00
N PRO A 194 2.43 13.55 -15.00
CA PRO A 194 1.52 12.98 -14.03
C PRO A 194 0.13 12.71 -14.64
N ASP A 195 -0.51 11.62 -14.22
CA ASP A 195 -1.95 11.38 -14.44
C ASP A 195 -2.83 12.25 -13.52
N GLY A 196 -2.27 12.66 -12.38
CA GLY A 196 -2.96 13.46 -11.37
C GLY A 196 -2.77 14.96 -11.51
N VAL A 197 -3.45 15.70 -10.65
CA VAL A 197 -3.48 17.16 -10.61
C VAL A 197 -3.11 17.69 -9.23
N ASN A 198 -2.68 18.95 -9.17
CA ASN A 198 -2.36 19.62 -7.91
C ASN A 198 -3.64 20.03 -7.15
N LEU A 199 -3.81 19.52 -5.94
CA LEU A 199 -4.97 19.73 -5.08
C LEU A 199 -4.79 20.83 -4.03
N LEU A 200 -3.72 21.63 -4.08
CA LEU A 200 -3.48 22.66 -3.07
C LEU A 200 -4.61 23.68 -2.94
N ALA A 201 -5.26 24.05 -4.04
CA ALA A 201 -6.46 24.91 -4.01
C ALA A 201 -7.59 24.25 -3.19
N THR A 202 -7.87 22.98 -3.46
CA THR A 202 -8.84 22.17 -2.69
C THR A 202 -8.48 22.10 -1.22
N PHE A 203 -7.20 21.90 -0.89
CA PHE A 203 -6.73 21.83 0.49
C PHE A 203 -6.93 23.16 1.23
N ARG A 204 -6.74 24.30 0.55
CA ARG A 204 -7.03 25.64 1.08
C ARG A 204 -8.52 25.95 1.19
N GLY A 205 -9.39 25.06 0.72
CA GLY A 205 -10.84 25.26 0.69
C GLY A 205 -11.32 26.18 -0.42
N GLU A 206 -10.46 26.44 -1.41
CA GLU A 206 -10.79 27.22 -2.61
C GLU A 206 -11.66 26.39 -3.55
N GLN A 207 -12.33 27.06 -4.49
CA GLN A 207 -13.09 26.37 -5.53
C GLN A 207 -12.12 25.64 -6.47
N PHE A 208 -12.39 24.36 -6.70
CA PHE A 208 -11.60 23.52 -7.59
C PHE A 208 -12.54 22.69 -8.45
N GLU A 209 -12.40 22.78 -9.76
CA GLU A 209 -13.05 21.90 -10.71
C GLU A 209 -11.97 21.12 -11.46
N ARG A 210 -12.09 19.80 -11.41
CA ARG A 210 -11.18 18.91 -12.13
C ARG A 210 -11.56 18.88 -13.61
N GLU A 211 -10.63 19.26 -14.48
CA GLU A 211 -10.84 19.19 -15.94
C GLU A 211 -10.51 17.80 -16.50
N GLN A 212 -9.49 17.14 -15.94
CA GLN A 212 -8.99 15.85 -16.41
C GLN A 212 -9.87 14.71 -15.89
N PRO A 213 -10.30 13.78 -16.76
CA PRO A 213 -11.00 12.58 -16.31
C PRO A 213 -10.06 11.66 -15.51
N LEU A 214 -10.67 10.83 -14.68
CA LEU A 214 -10.02 9.72 -13.99
C LEU A 214 -10.36 8.42 -14.71
N PHE A 215 -9.40 7.50 -14.76
CA PHE A 215 -9.54 6.21 -15.40
C PHE A 215 -9.11 5.07 -14.47
N TRP A 216 -9.74 3.92 -14.66
CA TRP A 216 -9.41 2.68 -13.96
C TRP A 216 -9.41 1.51 -14.94
N GLU A 217 -8.46 0.61 -14.77
CA GLU A 217 -8.48 -0.71 -15.37
C GLU A 217 -8.31 -1.76 -14.27
N TRP A 218 -9.26 -2.70 -14.21
CA TRP A 218 -9.20 -3.85 -13.31
C TRP A 218 -8.95 -5.11 -14.13
N ARG A 219 -7.78 -5.73 -13.94
CA ARG A 219 -7.37 -6.99 -14.59
C ARG A 219 -7.47 -8.21 -13.67
N GLY A 220 -8.14 -8.08 -12.53
CA GLY A 220 -8.27 -9.15 -11.55
C GLY A 220 -9.49 -10.04 -11.82
N THR A 221 -9.82 -10.92 -10.88
CA THR A 221 -10.91 -11.90 -11.07
C THR A 221 -12.30 -11.28 -10.88
N HIS A 222 -13.22 -11.64 -11.78
CA HIS A 222 -14.63 -11.21 -11.77
C HIS A 222 -15.52 -12.30 -11.15
N ALA A 223 -15.41 -12.50 -9.84
CA ALA A 223 -16.08 -13.61 -9.14
C ALA A 223 -17.40 -13.22 -8.41
N LYS A 224 -17.77 -11.93 -8.40
CA LYS A 224 -18.95 -11.39 -7.69
C LYS A 224 -19.70 -10.42 -8.61
N ASP A 225 -21.01 -10.25 -8.42
CA ASP A 225 -21.90 -9.47 -9.31
C ASP A 225 -21.53 -7.99 -9.47
N ALA A 226 -20.84 -7.38 -8.50
CA ALA A 226 -20.35 -6.00 -8.60
C ALA A 226 -18.89 -5.90 -9.05
N ASN A 227 -18.26 -7.01 -9.44
CA ASN A 227 -16.86 -7.04 -9.87
C ASN A 227 -16.71 -7.22 -11.37
N TRP A 228 -17.79 -7.23 -12.16
CA TRP A 228 -17.74 -7.37 -13.61
C TRP A 228 -17.03 -6.23 -14.37
N PRO A 229 -17.01 -4.94 -13.92
CA PRO A 229 -16.38 -3.90 -14.71
C PRO A 229 -14.88 -4.14 -14.81
N GLU A 230 -14.37 -4.05 -16.03
CA GLU A 230 -12.93 -4.16 -16.32
C GLU A 230 -12.33 -2.78 -16.54
N LEU A 231 -13.14 -1.83 -16.99
CA LEU A 231 -12.77 -0.45 -17.25
C LEU A 231 -13.73 0.49 -16.55
N GLY A 232 -13.20 1.62 -16.07
CA GLY A 232 -13.98 2.67 -15.44
C GLY A 232 -13.44 4.05 -15.79
N MET A 233 -14.32 5.04 -15.83
CA MET A 233 -13.96 6.44 -15.99
C MET A 233 -14.87 7.32 -15.13
N ARG A 234 -14.30 8.42 -14.62
CA ARG A 234 -15.05 9.51 -14.02
C ARG A 234 -14.68 10.82 -14.67
N GLU A 235 -15.68 11.53 -15.16
CA GLU A 235 -15.55 12.89 -15.66
C GLU A 235 -16.61 13.75 -14.98
N LYS A 236 -16.15 14.68 -14.12
CA LYS A 236 -17.02 15.46 -13.25
C LYS A 236 -17.93 14.54 -12.43
N ASN A 237 -19.24 14.60 -12.67
CA ASN A 237 -20.25 13.78 -12.00
C ASN A 237 -20.52 12.46 -12.71
N TRP A 238 -20.12 12.32 -13.98
CA TRP A 238 -20.40 11.12 -14.77
C TRP A 238 -19.42 10.01 -14.43
N GLY A 239 -19.94 8.84 -14.10
CA GLY A 239 -19.20 7.60 -13.96
C GLY A 239 -19.60 6.60 -15.05
N LEU A 240 -18.64 6.12 -15.84
CA LEU A 240 -18.85 5.07 -16.83
C LEU A 240 -18.12 3.80 -16.39
N LEU A 241 -18.80 2.65 -16.47
CA LEU A 241 -18.25 1.32 -16.21
C LEU A 241 -18.52 0.42 -17.43
N LEU A 242 -17.53 -0.38 -17.84
CA LEU A 242 -17.71 -1.29 -18.98
C LEU A 242 -16.80 -2.53 -18.95
N THR A 243 -17.17 -3.53 -19.74
CA THR A 243 -16.30 -4.65 -20.12
C THR A 243 -15.34 -4.23 -21.24
N GLN A 244 -14.23 -4.96 -21.36
CA GLN A 244 -13.23 -4.76 -22.42
C GLN A 244 -13.83 -4.90 -23.82
N ASP A 245 -14.78 -5.82 -23.98
CA ASP A 245 -15.50 -6.06 -25.24
C ASP A 245 -16.71 -5.12 -25.44
N GLN A 246 -16.93 -4.18 -24.52
CA GLN A 246 -17.98 -3.17 -24.55
C GLN A 246 -19.41 -3.75 -24.59
N LYS A 247 -19.60 -5.06 -24.33
CA LYS A 247 -20.94 -5.68 -24.35
C LYS A 247 -21.79 -5.31 -23.15
N ARG A 248 -21.17 -4.91 -22.04
CA ARG A 248 -21.87 -4.38 -20.87
C ARG A 248 -21.33 -3.00 -20.55
N ILE A 249 -22.24 -2.03 -20.47
CA ILE A 249 -21.95 -0.64 -20.19
C ILE A 249 -22.96 -0.14 -19.17
N GLU A 250 -22.47 0.54 -18.13
CA GLU A 250 -23.31 1.25 -17.17
C GLU A 250 -22.80 2.70 -17.02
N LEU A 251 -23.73 3.66 -17.06
CA LEU A 251 -23.46 5.09 -16.88
C LEU A 251 -24.25 5.61 -15.68
N TYR A 252 -23.61 6.43 -14.85
CA TYR A 252 -24.18 6.97 -13.62
C TYR A 252 -23.89 8.46 -13.48
N ASP A 253 -24.85 9.23 -12.95
CA ASP A 253 -24.56 10.51 -12.31
C ASP A 253 -24.22 10.27 -10.84
N LEU A 254 -22.94 10.30 -10.50
CA LEU A 254 -22.41 9.94 -9.17
C LEU A 254 -22.75 10.95 -8.06
N LEU A 255 -23.22 12.16 -8.42
CA LEU A 255 -23.73 13.11 -7.42
C LEU A 255 -25.22 12.88 -7.14
N ALA A 256 -26.00 12.57 -8.17
CA ALA A 256 -27.43 12.29 -8.03
C ALA A 256 -27.72 10.87 -7.51
N ASP A 257 -26.88 9.90 -7.88
CA ASP A 257 -27.03 8.46 -7.61
C ASP A 257 -25.70 7.89 -7.09
N ARG A 258 -25.38 8.18 -5.82
CA ARG A 258 -24.11 7.80 -5.19
C ARG A 258 -23.99 6.29 -4.97
N ASP A 259 -25.10 5.57 -4.83
CA ASP A 259 -25.12 4.12 -4.67
C ASP A 259 -25.26 3.37 -6.02
N GLN A 260 -25.36 4.09 -7.14
CA GLN A 260 -25.28 3.57 -8.50
C GLN A 260 -26.39 2.54 -8.79
N GLN A 261 -27.63 2.92 -8.52
CA GLN A 261 -28.84 2.13 -8.72
C GLN A 261 -29.44 2.27 -10.12
N VAL A 262 -29.33 3.45 -10.74
CA VAL A 262 -30.00 3.78 -11.99
C VAL A 262 -28.98 3.88 -13.12
N ASN A 263 -28.96 2.88 -13.99
CA ASN A 263 -28.12 2.92 -15.18
C ASN A 263 -28.72 3.85 -16.24
N LEU A 264 -28.03 4.94 -16.56
CA LEU A 264 -28.44 5.98 -17.49
C LEU A 264 -27.89 5.79 -18.92
N ALA A 265 -27.24 4.65 -19.22
CA ALA A 265 -26.53 4.44 -20.48
C ALA A 265 -27.46 4.51 -21.71
N GLU A 266 -28.66 3.90 -21.64
CA GLU A 266 -29.64 3.91 -22.73
C GLU A 266 -30.23 5.30 -22.96
N GLU A 267 -30.38 6.09 -21.91
CA GLU A 267 -30.94 7.44 -21.94
C GLU A 267 -29.93 8.48 -22.43
N ASN A 268 -28.62 8.19 -22.31
CA ASN A 268 -27.54 9.13 -22.63
C ASN A 268 -26.51 8.53 -23.62
N PRO A 269 -26.93 8.05 -24.81
CA PRO A 269 -26.05 7.33 -25.73
C PRO A 269 -24.89 8.18 -26.27
N GLN A 270 -25.10 9.50 -26.40
CA GLN A 270 -24.03 10.42 -26.82
C GLN A 270 -22.93 10.51 -25.76
N LYS A 271 -23.31 10.63 -24.48
CA LYS A 271 -22.36 10.68 -23.36
C LYS A 271 -21.58 9.38 -23.21
N VAL A 272 -22.27 8.24 -23.38
CA VAL A 272 -21.62 6.92 -23.43
C VAL A 272 -20.58 6.87 -24.55
N ALA A 273 -20.93 7.27 -25.77
CA ALA A 273 -20.01 7.24 -26.90
C ALA A 273 -18.77 8.13 -26.68
N GLU A 274 -18.93 9.32 -26.11
CA GLU A 274 -17.83 10.21 -25.74
C GLU A 274 -16.88 9.57 -24.72
N MET A 275 -17.44 9.06 -23.62
CA MET A 275 -16.64 8.49 -22.52
C MET A 275 -16.00 7.15 -22.92
N VAL A 276 -16.66 6.31 -23.71
CA VAL A 276 -16.06 5.09 -24.28
C VAL A 276 -14.88 5.45 -25.17
N LYS A 277 -15.03 6.45 -26.05
CA LYS A 277 -13.92 6.93 -26.89
C LYS A 277 -12.74 7.40 -26.04
N ALA A 278 -12.99 8.14 -24.96
CA ALA A 278 -11.96 8.62 -24.05
C ALA A 278 -11.24 7.46 -23.33
N ILE A 279 -11.97 6.49 -22.78
CA ILE A 279 -11.39 5.29 -22.15
C ILE A 279 -10.52 4.53 -23.15
N MET A 280 -11.02 4.28 -24.36
CA MET A 280 -10.28 3.52 -25.36
C MET A 280 -9.01 4.25 -25.82
N ALA A 281 -9.05 5.58 -25.91
CA ALA A 281 -7.86 6.39 -26.18
C ALA A 281 -6.84 6.27 -25.04
N TRP A 282 -7.28 6.43 -23.78
CA TRP A 282 -6.42 6.25 -22.60
C TRP A 282 -5.81 4.84 -22.54
N LYS A 283 -6.57 3.79 -22.87
CA LYS A 283 -6.05 2.42 -22.92
C LYS A 283 -4.84 2.27 -23.84
N THR A 284 -4.79 2.99 -24.96
CA THR A 284 -3.66 2.92 -25.89
C THR A 284 -2.38 3.56 -25.33
N THR A 285 -2.48 4.36 -24.26
CA THR A 285 -1.32 4.96 -23.59
C THR A 285 -0.76 4.07 -22.49
N LEU A 286 -1.46 2.98 -22.12
CA LEU A 286 -1.01 2.08 -21.07
C LEU A 286 0.07 1.12 -21.57
N PRO A 287 1.03 0.72 -20.71
CA PRO A 287 1.98 -0.32 -21.06
C PRO A 287 1.28 -1.66 -21.31
N GLU A 288 1.77 -2.43 -22.30
CA GLU A 288 1.22 -3.75 -22.64
C GLU A 288 1.33 -4.74 -21.45
N SER A 289 2.38 -4.61 -20.65
CA SER A 289 2.63 -5.41 -19.43
C SER A 289 2.50 -4.56 -18.17
N ALA A 290 1.82 -5.10 -17.16
CA ALA A 290 1.73 -4.51 -15.82
C ALA A 290 3.06 -4.56 -15.05
N VAL A 291 4.02 -5.36 -15.53
CA VAL A 291 5.39 -5.36 -15.02
C VAL A 291 6.19 -4.44 -15.94
N PRO A 292 6.69 -3.30 -15.45
CA PRO A 292 7.68 -2.54 -16.18
C PRO A 292 8.83 -3.50 -16.54
N GLN A 293 9.29 -3.50 -17.79
CA GLN A 293 10.59 -4.08 -18.13
C GLN A 293 11.70 -3.18 -17.55
N VAL A 294 11.68 -2.94 -16.25
CA VAL A 294 12.89 -2.52 -15.57
C VAL A 294 13.71 -3.80 -15.50
N ALA A 295 14.82 -3.82 -16.21
CA ALA A 295 15.92 -4.75 -15.94
C ALA A 295 16.43 -4.44 -14.54
N VAL A 296 15.64 -4.78 -13.51
CA VAL A 296 16.17 -4.89 -12.17
C VAL A 296 16.98 -6.17 -12.23
N GLU A 297 18.30 -6.05 -12.33
CA GLU A 297 19.18 -7.07 -11.79
C GLU A 297 18.81 -7.23 -10.31
N ARG A 298 17.80 -8.06 -10.06
CA ARG A 298 17.48 -8.52 -8.73
C ARG A 298 18.60 -9.49 -8.39
N ASN A 299 19.72 -8.96 -7.91
CA ASN A 299 20.55 -9.69 -6.98
C ASN A 299 19.78 -9.65 -5.66
N PRO A 300 18.99 -10.68 -5.30
CA PRO A 300 18.31 -10.66 -4.01
C PRO A 300 19.39 -10.48 -2.93
N PRO A 301 19.18 -9.61 -1.93
CA PRO A 301 20.10 -9.51 -0.81
C PRO A 301 20.17 -10.89 -0.17
N VAL A 302 21.34 -11.51 -0.30
CA VAL A 302 21.64 -12.78 0.31
C VAL A 302 21.60 -12.57 1.82
N LYS A 303 20.50 -12.95 2.47
CA LYS A 303 20.40 -12.92 3.94
C LYS A 303 21.54 -13.76 4.54
N PRO A 304 22.23 -13.26 5.58
CA PRO A 304 23.18 -14.06 6.32
C PRO A 304 22.47 -15.26 6.94
N SER A 305 22.90 -16.46 6.59
CA SER A 305 22.53 -17.65 7.34
C SER A 305 23.57 -17.82 8.46
N PRO A 306 23.16 -17.94 9.73
CA PRO A 306 24.06 -18.27 10.85
C PRO A 306 24.92 -19.52 10.60
N ASP A 307 24.46 -20.43 9.73
CA ASP A 307 25.22 -21.62 9.33
C ASP A 307 26.39 -21.31 8.38
N ARG A 308 26.34 -20.21 7.61
CA ARG A 308 27.39 -19.86 6.65
C ARG A 308 28.61 -19.23 7.29
N ALA A 309 28.45 -18.43 8.34
CA ALA A 309 29.59 -17.92 9.10
C ALA A 309 30.42 -19.07 9.71
N LYS A 310 29.73 -20.09 10.25
CA LYS A 310 30.37 -21.32 10.76
C LYS A 310 30.88 -22.23 9.65
N ALA A 311 30.27 -22.22 8.47
CA ALA A 311 30.77 -22.96 7.32
C ALA A 311 32.04 -22.32 6.76
N PHE A 312 32.09 -20.99 6.66
CA PHE A 312 33.25 -20.24 6.18
C PHE A 312 34.51 -20.58 6.98
N LEU A 313 34.44 -20.45 8.31
CA LEU A 313 35.55 -20.79 9.21
C LEU A 313 35.99 -22.27 9.15
N ARG A 314 35.12 -23.16 8.69
CA ARG A 314 35.40 -24.60 8.60
C ARG A 314 35.92 -25.00 7.23
N TRP A 315 35.53 -24.27 6.20
CA TRP A 315 35.84 -24.57 4.81
C TRP A 315 37.10 -23.84 4.35
N ASP A 316 37.44 -22.72 5.00
CA ASP A 316 38.73 -22.04 4.87
C ASP A 316 39.80 -22.89 5.57
N THR A 317 40.37 -23.83 4.82
CA THR A 317 41.29 -24.84 5.34
C THR A 317 42.72 -24.35 5.40
N ASN A 318 43.08 -23.39 4.55
CA ASN A 318 44.38 -22.75 4.51
C ASN A 318 44.46 -21.50 5.41
N GLN A 319 43.34 -21.07 5.99
CA GLN A 319 43.21 -19.92 6.90
C GLN A 319 43.63 -18.59 6.25
N ASP A 320 43.35 -18.42 4.96
CA ASP A 320 43.68 -17.19 4.22
C ASP A 320 42.55 -16.15 4.22
N GLU A 321 41.50 -16.39 5.01
CA GLU A 321 40.29 -15.57 5.13
C GLU A 321 39.48 -15.45 3.82
N GLN A 322 39.70 -16.38 2.89
CA GLN A 322 38.99 -16.49 1.62
C GLN A 322 38.60 -17.96 1.38
N LEU A 323 37.57 -18.21 0.55
CA LEU A 323 37.28 -19.56 0.07
C LEU A 323 37.64 -19.66 -1.40
N SER A 324 38.55 -20.57 -1.73
CA SER A 324 38.74 -21.03 -3.10
C SER A 324 37.50 -21.82 -3.59
N LEU A 325 37.35 -21.94 -4.91
CA LEU A 325 36.33 -22.81 -5.50
C LEU A 325 36.46 -24.27 -5.01
N GLU A 326 37.68 -24.74 -4.77
CA GLU A 326 37.94 -26.08 -4.27
C GLU A 326 37.43 -26.26 -2.84
N GLU A 327 37.76 -25.35 -1.94
CA GLU A 327 37.28 -25.33 -0.55
C GLU A 327 35.76 -25.24 -0.46
N TYR A 328 35.17 -24.34 -1.25
CA TYR A 328 33.73 -24.23 -1.36
C TYR A 328 33.08 -25.55 -1.83
N ARG A 329 33.63 -26.20 -2.87
CA ARG A 329 33.11 -27.47 -3.39
C ARG A 329 33.24 -28.62 -2.40
N ASN A 330 34.33 -28.65 -1.63
CA ASN A 330 34.59 -29.69 -0.64
C ASN A 330 33.68 -29.55 0.58
N GLY A 331 33.29 -28.32 0.93
CA GLY A 331 32.34 -28.05 2.00
C GLY A 331 30.88 -28.45 1.71
N LEU A 332 30.49 -28.59 0.45
CA LEU A 332 29.11 -28.89 0.04
C LEU A 332 28.73 -30.37 0.21
N SER A 333 27.56 -30.63 0.77
CA SER A 333 26.95 -31.98 0.82
C SER A 333 26.46 -32.48 -0.54
N LYS A 334 26.15 -31.57 -1.48
CA LYS A 334 25.80 -31.86 -2.88
C LYS A 334 26.61 -30.95 -3.80
N LYS A 335 27.42 -31.56 -4.68
CA LYS A 335 28.34 -30.85 -5.59
C LYS A 335 27.69 -30.38 -6.91
N THR A 336 26.40 -30.62 -7.09
CA THR A 336 25.68 -30.19 -8.30
C THR A 336 25.64 -28.66 -8.39
N ASN A 337 25.95 -28.14 -9.58
CA ASN A 337 25.98 -26.71 -9.90
C ASN A 337 26.89 -25.86 -8.98
N ALA A 338 27.90 -26.46 -8.34
CA ALA A 338 28.73 -25.78 -7.36
C ALA A 338 29.48 -24.56 -7.94
N GLU A 339 30.00 -24.66 -9.17
CA GLU A 339 30.68 -23.55 -9.86
C GLU A 339 29.73 -22.40 -10.18
N SER A 340 28.51 -22.71 -10.64
CA SER A 340 27.47 -21.70 -10.88
C SER A 340 27.09 -20.99 -9.58
N ARG A 341 26.93 -21.74 -8.49
CA ARG A 341 26.62 -21.17 -7.17
C ARG A 341 27.77 -20.35 -6.59
N PHE A 342 29.02 -20.77 -6.81
CA PHE A 342 30.22 -20.03 -6.40
C PHE A 342 30.27 -18.66 -7.10
N ARG A 343 30.06 -18.62 -8.41
CA ARG A 343 30.01 -17.36 -9.19
C ARG A 343 28.90 -16.41 -8.74
N ASN A 344 27.81 -16.92 -8.17
CA ASN A 344 26.76 -16.06 -7.62
C ASN A 344 27.16 -15.38 -6.30
N PHE A 345 28.17 -15.91 -5.59
CA PHE A 345 28.72 -15.29 -4.39
C PHE A 345 29.90 -14.37 -4.69
N ASP A 346 30.73 -14.72 -5.67
CA ASP A 346 31.91 -13.98 -6.13
C ASP A 346 31.46 -12.69 -6.86
N ARG A 347 31.30 -11.59 -6.12
CA ARG A 347 30.72 -10.35 -6.65
C ARG A 347 31.75 -9.53 -7.39
N ASN A 348 33.02 -9.62 -7.00
CA ASN A 348 34.11 -8.90 -7.63
C ASN A 348 34.75 -9.68 -8.79
N GLY A 349 34.41 -10.97 -8.96
CA GLY A 349 34.85 -11.82 -10.05
C GLY A 349 36.32 -12.25 -9.93
N ASP A 350 36.90 -12.25 -8.72
CA ASP A 350 38.31 -12.54 -8.50
C ASP A 350 38.63 -14.04 -8.34
N GLY A 351 37.60 -14.90 -8.37
CA GLY A 351 37.74 -16.34 -8.25
C GLY A 351 37.86 -16.85 -6.82
N LYS A 352 37.62 -15.98 -5.83
CA LYS A 352 37.64 -16.30 -4.39
C LYS A 352 36.41 -15.69 -3.71
N LEU A 353 35.99 -16.27 -2.59
CA LEU A 353 34.91 -15.68 -1.78
C LEU A 353 35.47 -15.12 -0.50
N THR A 354 35.36 -13.81 -0.33
CA THR A 354 35.54 -13.18 0.98
C THR A 354 34.43 -13.63 1.94
N ARG A 355 34.68 -13.44 3.25
CA ARG A 355 33.64 -13.69 4.27
C ARG A 355 32.39 -12.87 4.01
N GLU A 356 32.52 -11.62 3.58
CA GLU A 356 31.39 -10.74 3.27
C GLU A 356 30.58 -11.24 2.07
N GLU A 357 31.23 -11.71 1.02
CA GLU A 357 30.57 -12.27 -0.17
C GLU A 357 29.78 -13.54 0.16
N PHE A 358 30.37 -14.46 0.93
CA PHE A 358 29.75 -15.74 1.23
C PHE A 358 28.70 -15.67 2.35
N VAL A 359 28.99 -14.90 3.40
CA VAL A 359 28.13 -14.79 4.61
C VAL A 359 27.13 -13.65 4.48
N GLY A 360 27.45 -12.57 3.76
CA GLY A 360 26.70 -11.32 3.73
C GLY A 360 27.27 -10.26 4.70
N PRO A 361 26.77 -9.01 4.62
CA PRO A 361 27.25 -7.92 5.47
C PRO A 361 27.04 -8.23 6.95
N GLN A 362 28.01 -7.87 7.79
CA GLN A 362 27.85 -7.98 9.24
C GLN A 362 26.82 -6.95 9.70
N THR A 363 25.75 -7.40 10.35
CA THR A 363 24.95 -6.49 11.18
C THR A 363 25.77 -6.19 12.43
N PRO A 364 25.98 -4.90 12.80
CA PRO A 364 26.72 -4.54 14.01
C PRO A 364 26.07 -5.08 15.30
#